data_AF-A0A2R6ABR5-F1
#
_entry.id   AF-A0A2R6ABR5-F1
#
_cell.length_a   1.000
_cell.length_b   1.000
_cell.length_c   1.000
_cell.angle_alpha   90.00
_cell.angle_beta   90.00
_cell.angle_gamma   90.00
#
_symmetry.space_group_name_H-M   'P 1'
#
loop_
_entity.id
_entity.type
_entity.pdbx_description
1 polymer ?
#
loop_
_entity_poly.entity_id
_entity_poly.type
_entity_poly.pdbx_seq_one_letter_code
_entity_poly.pdbx_strand_id
1 'polypeptide(L)'
;MSVKDRKSCNHKFRYYSVVGLAVPGHVVGTIDLWRCLNCGSIDANARRIGDTKPPSTIGWNILDEDEKWAILACYDKKAPNNWELIRIRPNLKFEHNCSGPERQFEITKEYNLILQNGMKPERHELYLAEDYMEKTILLVK
;
A
#
# COMPACT_ATOMS: atom_id res chain seq x y z
N MET A 1 11.04 -10.43 16.85
CA MET A 1 12.21 -10.50 15.94
C MET A 1 12.51 -9.10 15.47
N SER A 2 13.78 -8.70 15.54
CA SER A 2 14.25 -7.39 15.08
C SER A 2 14.26 -7.30 13.56
N VAL A 3 14.31 -6.08 13.00
CA VAL A 3 14.56 -5.87 11.55
C VAL A 3 15.83 -6.57 11.07
N LYS A 4 16.89 -6.58 11.89
CA LYS A 4 18.14 -7.28 11.55
C LYS A 4 17.92 -8.77 11.34
N ASP A 5 17.11 -9.41 12.19
CA ASP A 5 16.76 -10.83 12.07
C ASP A 5 15.88 -11.11 10.84
N ARG A 6 15.06 -10.13 10.44
CA ARG A 6 14.27 -10.22 9.21
C ARG A 6 15.17 -10.14 7.98
N LYS A 7 16.13 -9.21 7.91
CA LYS A 7 17.01 -9.00 6.75
C LYS A 7 18.04 -10.13 6.54
N SER A 8 18.44 -10.81 7.62
CA SER A 8 19.35 -11.98 7.54
C SER A 8 18.61 -13.32 7.40
N CYS A 9 17.28 -13.30 7.32
CA CYS A 9 16.47 -14.50 7.23
C CYS A 9 16.65 -15.20 5.87
N ASN A 10 16.72 -16.54 5.89
CA ASN A 10 16.52 -17.32 4.67
C ASN A 10 15.03 -17.33 4.33
N HIS A 11 14.59 -16.39 3.49
CA HIS A 11 13.17 -16.15 3.27
C HIS A 11 12.45 -17.27 2.53
N LYS A 12 11.28 -17.64 3.06
CA LYS A 12 10.32 -18.54 2.40
C LYS A 12 8.94 -17.91 2.41
N PHE A 13 8.66 -17.10 1.40
CA PHE A 13 7.37 -16.43 1.25
C PHE A 13 6.30 -17.38 0.74
N ARG A 14 5.11 -17.27 1.33
CA ARG A 14 3.87 -17.89 0.86
C ARG A 14 2.81 -16.82 0.69
N TYR A 15 1.89 -17.07 -0.23
CA TYR A 15 0.68 -16.27 -0.34
C TYR A 15 -0.04 -16.28 1.01
N TYR A 16 -0.42 -15.11 1.48
CA TYR A 16 -0.92 -14.91 2.83
C TYR A 16 -2.32 -14.35 2.85
N SER A 17 -2.59 -13.32 2.05
CA SER A 17 -3.90 -12.67 1.98
C SER A 17 -4.01 -11.77 0.74
N VAL A 18 -5.14 -11.10 0.57
CA VAL A 18 -5.41 -10.15 -0.50
C VAL A 18 -6.21 -8.96 0.00
N VAL A 19 -5.94 -7.78 -0.54
CA VAL A 19 -6.84 -6.62 -0.45
C VAL A 19 -7.44 -6.39 -1.82
N GLY A 20 -8.77 -6.44 -1.94
CA GLY A 20 -9.47 -6.08 -3.16
C GLY A 20 -9.58 -4.56 -3.32
N LEU A 21 -9.49 -4.05 -4.54
CA LEU A 21 -9.72 -2.65 -4.86
C LEU A 21 -10.80 -2.56 -5.94
N ALA A 22 -11.86 -1.81 -5.67
CA ALA A 22 -12.99 -1.67 -6.58
C ALA A 22 -13.47 -0.22 -6.69
N VAL A 23 -14.16 0.07 -7.78
CA VAL A 23 -15.04 1.24 -7.94
C VAL A 23 -16.45 0.70 -8.21
N PRO A 24 -17.50 1.54 -8.18
CA PRO A 24 -18.86 1.06 -8.42
C PRO A 24 -18.95 0.27 -9.74
N GLY A 25 -19.40 -0.98 -9.65
CA GLY A 25 -19.57 -1.88 -10.79
C GLY A 25 -18.32 -2.62 -11.30
N HIS A 26 -17.11 -2.27 -10.84
CA HIS A 26 -15.86 -2.85 -11.39
C HIS A 26 -14.74 -3.03 -10.36
N VAL A 27 -14.06 -4.18 -10.42
CA VAL A 27 -12.77 -4.38 -9.73
C VAL A 27 -11.67 -3.66 -10.52
N VAL A 28 -10.82 -2.91 -9.82
CA VAL A 28 -9.72 -2.13 -10.43
C VAL A 28 -8.33 -2.69 -10.11
N GLY A 29 -8.26 -3.66 -9.20
CA GLY A 29 -7.05 -4.43 -8.93
C GLY A 29 -7.08 -5.10 -7.56
N THR A 30 -5.95 -5.69 -7.18
CA THR A 30 -5.74 -6.26 -5.85
C THR A 30 -4.34 -5.96 -5.31
N ILE A 31 -4.18 -6.04 -3.99
CA ILE A 31 -2.88 -6.09 -3.32
C ILE A 31 -2.69 -7.52 -2.80
N ASP A 32 -1.79 -8.27 -3.42
CA ASP A 32 -1.42 -9.61 -2.95
C ASP A 32 -0.43 -9.48 -1.80
N LEU A 33 -0.77 -10.07 -0.65
CA LEU A 33 0.07 -10.09 0.54
C LEU A 33 0.77 -11.43 0.67
N TRP A 34 2.06 -11.38 0.97
CA TRP A 34 2.94 -12.54 1.08
C TRP A 34 3.61 -12.51 2.44
N ARG A 35 3.63 -13.65 3.14
CA ARG A 35 4.26 -13.75 4.46
C ARG A 35 5.41 -14.74 4.44
N CYS A 36 6.54 -14.33 4.98
CA CYS A 36 7.66 -15.24 5.21
C CYS A 36 7.30 -16.20 6.35
N LEU A 37 7.36 -17.50 6.10
CA LEU A 37 7.07 -18.53 7.11
C LEU A 37 8.08 -18.56 8.26
N ASN A 38 9.29 -18.03 8.03
CA ASN A 38 10.40 -18.12 8.98
C ASN A 38 10.45 -16.91 9.94
N CYS A 39 10.32 -15.70 9.40
CA CYS A 39 10.46 -14.46 10.19
C CYS A 39 9.16 -13.64 10.30
N GLY A 40 8.10 -14.04 9.60
CA GLY A 40 6.81 -13.36 9.63
C GLY A 40 6.74 -12.05 8.83
N SER A 41 7.83 -11.62 8.18
CA SER A 41 7.83 -10.41 7.33
C SER A 41 6.74 -10.47 6.27
N ILE A 42 6.09 -9.34 6.01
CA ILE A 42 5.06 -9.18 4.99
C ILE A 42 5.62 -8.39 3.81
N ASP A 43 5.44 -8.93 2.61
CA ASP A 43 5.60 -8.23 1.34
C ASP A 43 4.23 -8.03 0.70
N ALA A 44 4.03 -6.89 0.03
CA ALA A 44 2.80 -6.56 -0.68
C ALA A 44 3.11 -6.25 -2.13
N ASN A 45 2.32 -6.79 -3.04
CA ASN A 45 2.49 -6.59 -4.47
C ASN A 45 1.16 -6.15 -5.08
N ALA A 46 1.20 -5.06 -5.84
CA ALA A 46 0.07 -4.60 -6.61
C ALA A 46 -0.16 -5.55 -7.81
N ARG A 47 -1.41 -5.96 -8.00
CA ARG A 47 -1.87 -6.70 -9.19
C ARG A 47 -2.90 -5.84 -9.90
N ARG A 48 -2.57 -5.41 -11.11
CA ARG A 48 -3.43 -4.62 -12.00
C ARG A 48 -4.23 -5.54 -12.90
N ILE A 49 -5.31 -4.99 -13.46
CA ILE A 49 -6.08 -5.69 -14.49
C ILE A 49 -5.17 -6.02 -15.67
N GLY A 50 -5.11 -7.30 -16.05
CA GLY A 50 -4.23 -7.82 -17.10
C GLY A 50 -2.98 -8.56 -16.57
N ASP A 51 -2.65 -8.44 -15.29
CA ASP A 51 -1.51 -9.15 -14.71
C ASP A 51 -1.79 -10.65 -14.55
N THR A 52 -1.17 -11.45 -15.40
CA THR A 52 -1.38 -12.92 -15.43
C THR A 52 -0.51 -13.69 -14.46
N LYS A 53 0.54 -13.07 -13.91
CA LYS A 53 1.50 -13.71 -13.00
C LYS A 53 1.88 -12.75 -11.87
N PRO A 54 2.15 -13.26 -10.66
CA PRO A 54 2.78 -12.45 -9.63
C PRO A 54 4.15 -11.94 -10.10
N PRO A 55 4.64 -10.80 -9.57
CA PRO A 55 5.96 -10.28 -9.94
C PRO A 55 7.07 -11.23 -9.46
N SER A 56 8.18 -11.27 -10.20
CA SER A 56 9.37 -12.05 -9.82
C SER A 56 10.06 -11.53 -8.56
N THR A 57 9.70 -10.32 -8.11
CA THR A 57 10.26 -9.60 -6.97
C THR A 57 9.55 -9.89 -5.65
N ILE A 58 8.70 -10.92 -5.55
CA ILE A 58 8.07 -11.30 -4.28
C ILE A 58 9.14 -11.63 -3.24
N GLY A 59 9.03 -10.99 -2.07
CA GLY A 59 9.89 -11.21 -0.92
C GLY A 59 11.16 -10.36 -0.89
N TRP A 60 11.38 -9.50 -1.89
CA TRP A 60 12.55 -8.62 -1.96
C TRP A 60 12.36 -7.32 -1.18
N ASN A 61 11.15 -7.08 -0.69
CA ASN A 61 10.70 -5.82 -0.14
C ASN A 61 10.39 -5.94 1.36
N ILE A 62 11.42 -6.24 2.14
CA ILE A 62 11.27 -6.36 3.60
C ILE A 62 11.15 -4.96 4.19
N LEU A 63 10.02 -4.70 4.84
CA LEU A 63 9.77 -3.47 5.59
C LEU A 63 10.69 -3.37 6.82
N ASP A 64 11.15 -2.16 7.10
CA ASP A 64 11.72 -1.80 8.40
C ASP A 64 10.64 -1.80 9.51
N GLU A 65 11.05 -1.58 10.76
CA GLU A 65 10.21 -1.80 11.95
C GLU A 65 9.02 -0.84 12.02
N ASP A 66 9.20 0.38 11.52
CA ASP A 66 8.21 1.44 11.45
C ASP A 66 7.62 1.61 10.04
N GLU A 67 8.01 0.79 9.06
CA GLU A 67 7.45 0.84 7.73
C GLU A 67 6.16 0.01 7.61
N LYS A 68 5.24 0.49 6.78
CA LYS A 68 4.00 -0.20 6.44
C LYS A 68 3.72 -0.14 4.94
N TRP A 69 2.99 -1.13 4.46
CA TRP A 69 2.36 -1.09 3.14
C TRP A 69 1.02 -0.38 3.22
N ALA A 70 0.80 0.57 2.31
CA ALA A 70 -0.45 1.30 2.23
C ALA A 70 -0.89 1.51 0.78
N ILE A 71 -2.19 1.63 0.59
CA ILE A 71 -2.82 1.99 -0.68
C ILE A 71 -3.14 3.48 -0.60
N LEU A 72 -2.53 4.28 -1.46
CA LEU A 72 -2.89 5.68 -1.66
C LEU A 72 -3.95 5.75 -2.76
N ALA A 73 -5.17 6.13 -2.40
CA ALA A 73 -6.23 6.46 -3.34
C ALA A 73 -6.09 7.92 -3.78
N CYS A 74 -6.21 8.17 -5.09
CA CYS A 74 -6.19 9.50 -5.69
C CYS A 74 -7.44 9.68 -6.55
N TYR A 75 -8.36 10.51 -6.08
CA TYR A 75 -9.64 10.74 -6.76
C TYR A 75 -9.53 11.71 -7.96
N ASP A 76 -8.30 12.14 -8.27
CA ASP A 76 -7.99 13.02 -9.41
C ASP A 76 -7.51 12.25 -10.63
N LYS A 77 -7.18 10.97 -10.41
CA LYS A 77 -6.91 10.00 -11.45
C LYS A 77 -8.17 9.19 -11.75
N LYS A 78 -8.33 8.76 -13.00
CA LYS A 78 -9.45 7.89 -13.41
C LYS A 78 -9.14 6.43 -13.11
N ALA A 79 -10.17 5.68 -12.75
CA ALA A 79 -10.09 4.23 -12.66
C ALA A 79 -9.62 3.61 -14.00
N PRO A 80 -8.82 2.52 -13.97
CA PRO A 80 -8.36 1.77 -12.79
C PRO A 80 -7.06 2.30 -12.15
N ASN A 81 -6.60 3.49 -12.55
CA ASN A 81 -5.30 4.08 -12.14
C ASN A 81 -5.42 5.05 -10.97
N ASN A 82 -6.55 5.04 -10.26
CA ASN A 82 -6.88 5.92 -9.13
C ASN A 82 -6.30 5.46 -7.78
N TRP A 83 -5.30 4.59 -7.81
CA TRP A 83 -4.65 4.07 -6.62
C TRP A 83 -3.21 3.65 -6.88
N GLU A 84 -2.37 3.70 -5.85
CA GLU A 84 -0.97 3.25 -5.85
C GLU A 84 -0.66 2.48 -4.57
N LEU A 85 0.10 1.38 -4.68
CA LEU A 85 0.69 0.71 -3.52
C LEU A 85 1.99 1.43 -3.17
N ILE A 86 2.10 1.93 -1.94
CA ILE A 86 3.24 2.68 -1.45
C ILE A 86 3.76 2.09 -0.14
N ARG A 87 5.04 2.34 0.14
CA ARG A 87 5.61 2.16 1.48
C ARG A 87 5.54 3.47 2.21
N ILE A 88 5.14 3.40 3.47
CA ILE A 88 5.04 4.57 4.35
C ILE A 88 5.75 4.28 5.66
N ARG A 89 6.14 5.35 6.35
CA ARG A 89 6.63 5.33 7.73
C ARG A 89 6.26 6.65 8.41
N PRO A 90 6.27 6.72 9.75
CA PRO A 90 6.03 7.95 10.48
C PRO A 90 6.92 9.11 10.00
N ASN A 91 6.30 10.30 9.88
CA ASN A 91 6.92 11.56 9.42
C ASN A 91 7.51 11.48 8.00
N LEU A 92 7.11 10.49 7.19
CA LEU A 92 7.47 10.45 5.78
C LEU A 92 6.78 11.62 5.07
N LYS A 93 7.58 12.46 4.42
CA LYS A 93 7.11 13.50 3.50
C LYS A 93 7.36 13.05 2.07
N PHE A 94 6.37 13.21 1.20
CA PHE A 94 6.49 12.85 -0.20
C PHE A 94 5.63 13.74 -1.09
N GLU A 95 5.97 13.76 -2.38
CA GLU A 95 5.17 14.39 -3.42
C GLU A 95 4.45 13.32 -4.23
N HIS A 96 3.15 13.48 -4.43
CA HIS A 96 2.35 12.65 -5.32
C HIS A 96 2.03 13.42 -6.61
N ASN A 97 2.34 12.80 -7.74
CA ASN A 97 2.07 13.38 -9.04
C ASN A 97 0.63 13.06 -9.50
N CYS A 98 -0.23 14.07 -9.43
CA CYS A 98 -1.58 14.06 -9.99
C CYS A 98 -1.94 15.43 -10.58
N SER A 99 -3.08 15.51 -11.28
CA SER A 99 -3.59 16.78 -11.83
C SER A 99 -4.17 17.73 -10.77
N GLY A 100 -4.43 17.23 -9.56
CA GLY A 100 -5.00 17.98 -8.46
C GLY A 100 -4.10 19.02 -7.80
N PRO A 101 -4.66 19.85 -6.91
CA PRO A 101 -3.90 20.81 -6.11
C PRO A 101 -3.18 20.16 -4.92
N GLU A 102 -3.67 19.02 -4.43
CA GLU A 102 -3.10 18.28 -3.30
C GLU A 102 -1.96 17.38 -3.79
N ARG A 103 -0.70 17.81 -3.61
CA ARG A 103 0.47 17.05 -4.08
C ARG A 103 1.51 16.76 -3.01
N GLN A 104 1.58 17.58 -1.95
CA GLN A 104 2.60 17.44 -0.92
C GLN A 104 1.99 16.84 0.34
N PHE A 105 2.39 15.62 0.65
CA PHE A 105 1.83 14.82 1.73
C PHE A 105 2.86 14.54 2.83
N GLU A 106 2.33 14.27 4.01
CA GLU A 106 3.06 13.78 5.18
C GLU A 106 2.26 12.65 5.86
N ILE A 107 2.98 11.65 6.37
CA ILE A 107 2.42 10.55 7.16
C ILE A 107 2.62 10.87 8.64
N THR A 108 1.52 10.94 9.41
CA THR A 108 1.61 11.21 10.87
C THR A 108 2.23 10.04 11.62
N LYS A 109 2.51 10.23 12.92
CA LYS A 109 3.01 9.15 13.80
C LYS A 109 2.03 7.98 13.91
N GLU A 110 0.73 8.26 13.75
CA GLU A 110 -0.37 7.30 13.77
C GLU A 110 -0.69 6.75 12.37
N TYR A 111 0.19 6.96 11.38
CA TYR A 111 0.04 6.51 9.99
C TYR A 111 -1.15 7.12 9.23
N ASN A 112 -1.60 8.31 9.62
CA ASN A 112 -2.62 9.04 8.86
C ASN A 112 -1.97 9.86 7.74
N LEU A 113 -2.70 10.06 6.63
CA LEU A 113 -2.30 10.96 5.56
C LEU A 113 -2.78 12.38 5.85
N ILE A 114 -1.84 13.32 5.84
CA ILE A 114 -2.11 14.76 5.88
C ILE A 114 -1.37 15.46 4.74
N LEU A 115 -1.80 16.67 4.41
CA LEU A 115 -1.02 17.60 3.61
C LEU A 115 0.11 18.17 4.49
N GLN A 116 1.23 18.59 3.88
CA GLN A 116 2.36 19.16 4.63
C GLN A 116 2.03 20.48 5.37
N ASN A 117 0.91 21.11 5.05
CA ASN A 117 0.37 22.25 5.79
C ASN A 117 -0.47 21.85 7.03
N GLY A 118 -0.56 20.54 7.33
CA GLY A 118 -1.29 19.99 8.48
C GLY A 118 -2.76 19.66 8.22
N MET A 119 -3.32 19.99 7.05
CA MET A 119 -4.72 19.73 6.73
C MET A 119 -4.95 18.29 6.28
N LYS A 120 -6.15 17.75 6.55
CA LYS A 120 -6.57 16.47 5.97
C LYS A 120 -6.83 16.67 4.46
N PRO A 121 -6.32 15.79 3.58
CA PRO A 121 -6.64 15.84 2.16
C PRO A 121 -8.11 15.49 1.93
N GLU A 122 -8.73 16.18 0.97
CA GLU A 122 -10.09 15.90 0.55
C GLU A 122 -10.12 14.95 -0.64
N ARG A 123 -9.08 14.93 -1.49
CA ARG A 123 -9.05 14.19 -2.77
C ARG A 123 -8.16 12.94 -2.72
N HIS A 124 -7.59 12.64 -1.57
CA HIS A 124 -6.73 11.48 -1.35
C HIS A 124 -7.09 10.79 -0.04
N GLU A 125 -7.01 9.46 -0.07
CA GLU A 125 -7.19 8.63 1.11
C GLU A 125 -6.07 7.61 1.19
N LEU A 126 -5.75 7.20 2.41
CA LEU A 126 -4.70 6.23 2.68
C LEU A 126 -5.28 5.07 3.45
N TYR A 127 -5.02 3.86 2.97
CA TYR A 127 -5.52 2.62 3.55
C TYR A 127 -4.34 1.72 3.89
N LEU A 128 -4.16 1.36 5.15
CA LEU A 128 -3.12 0.40 5.53
C LEU A 128 -3.51 -0.99 5.04
N ALA A 129 -2.63 -1.67 4.32
CA ALA A 129 -2.96 -2.96 3.70
C ALA A 129 -3.35 -4.03 4.75
N GLU A 130 -2.74 -3.96 5.94
CA GLU A 130 -3.02 -4.90 7.05
C GLU A 130 -4.44 -4.77 7.63
N ASP A 131 -5.04 -3.57 7.61
CA ASP A 131 -6.39 -3.33 8.14
C ASP A 131 -7.49 -3.87 7.20
N TYR A 132 -7.13 -4.11 5.95
CA TYR A 132 -8.01 -4.51 4.85
C TYR A 132 -7.72 -5.90 4.29
N MET A 133 -6.93 -6.72 5.00
CA MET A 133 -6.74 -8.14 4.66
C MET A 133 -8.09 -8.85 4.48
N GLU A 134 -8.24 -9.54 3.35
CA GLU A 134 -9.45 -10.27 2.93
C GLU A 134 -10.69 -9.38 2.73
N LYS A 135 -10.50 -8.06 2.66
CA LYS A 135 -11.56 -7.08 2.39
C LYS A 135 -11.37 -6.44 1.03
N THR A 136 -12.43 -5.79 0.55
CA THR A 136 -12.39 -4.93 -0.64
C THR A 136 -12.58 -3.49 -0.22
N ILE A 137 -11.67 -2.61 -0.65
CA ILE A 137 -11.80 -1.16 -0.52
C ILE A 137 -12.56 -0.66 -1.73
N LEU A 138 -13.67 0.05 -1.48
CA LEU A 138 -14.43 0.72 -2.53
C LEU A 138 -13.95 2.16 -2.66
N LEU A 139 -13.21 2.44 -3.74
CA LEU A 139 -12.60 3.74 -4.03
C LEU A 139 -13.65 4.68 -4.65
N VAL A 140 -14.55 5.18 -3.82
CA VAL A 140 -15.56 6.18 -4.18
C VAL A 140 -15.29 7.45 -3.39
N LYS A 141 -15.45 8.59 -4.05
CA LYS A 141 -15.50 9.89 -3.39
C LYS A 141 -16.92 10.45 -3.44
#